data_AF-A0A6M1ZFU6-F1
#
_entry.id   AF-A0A6M1ZFU6-F1
#
_cell.length_a   1.000
_cell.length_b   1.000
_cell.length_c   1.000
_cell.angle_alpha   90.00
_cell.angle_beta   90.00
_cell.angle_gamma   90.00
#
_symmetry.space_group_name_H-M   'P 1'
#
loop_
_entity.id
_entity.type
_entity.pdbx_description
1 polymer ?
#
loop_
_entity_poly.entity_id
_entity_poly.type
_entity_poly.pdbx_seq_one_letter_code
_entity_poly.pdbx_strand_id
1 'polypeptide(L)'
;MITLSNALSIVRIPLALLFFWQNIYIRIIAIVLAMFTDSIDGYFARKYKSASKFGAYLDPAMDKFFVYFVLAILLLENHILLWQAFAMISRDF
;
A
#
# COMPACT_ATOMS: atom_id res chain seq x y z
N MET A 1 21.60 5.68 1.19
CA MET A 1 21.06 6.84 0.45
C MET A 1 19.57 6.62 0.27
N ILE A 2 18.74 7.60 0.66
CA ILE A 2 17.28 7.54 0.47
C ILE A 2 17.02 7.69 -1.03
N THR A 3 16.44 6.67 -1.65
CA THR A 3 16.07 6.68 -3.07
C THR A 3 14.64 7.19 -3.26
N LEU A 4 14.28 7.60 -4.47
CA LEU A 4 12.92 8.05 -4.78
C LEU A 4 11.87 6.96 -4.46
N SER A 5 12.22 5.69 -4.70
CA SER A 5 11.45 4.49 -4.30
C SER A 5 11.08 4.48 -2.81
N ASN A 6 12.03 4.83 -1.93
CA ASN A 6 11.78 4.87 -0.49
C ASN A 6 10.76 5.95 -0.12
N ALA A 7 10.83 7.11 -0.77
CA ALA A 7 9.92 8.22 -0.49
C ALA A 7 8.49 7.89 -0.93
N LEU A 8 8.33 7.26 -2.10
CA LEU A 8 7.02 6.81 -2.58
C LEU A 8 6.44 5.69 -1.72
N SER A 9 7.25 4.73 -1.27
CA SER A 9 6.80 3.69 -0.33
C SER A 9 6.23 4.26 0.98
N ILE A 10 6.76 5.38 1.47
CA ILE A 10 6.25 6.07 2.67
C ILE A 10 4.88 6.72 2.40
N VAL A 11 4.57 7.11 1.16
CA VAL A 11 3.26 7.69 0.78
C VAL A 11 2.10 6.71 1.03
N ARG A 12 2.37 5.40 1.08
CA ARG A 12 1.36 4.40 1.41
C ARG A 12 0.79 4.57 2.83
N ILE A 13 1.56 5.14 3.77
CA ILE A 13 1.11 5.37 5.15
C ILE A 13 -0.03 6.42 5.21
N PRO A 14 0.13 7.66 4.70
CA PRO A 14 -0.96 8.63 4.69
C PRO A 14 -2.14 8.18 3.81
N LEU A 15 -1.88 7.45 2.72
CA LEU A 15 -2.95 6.85 1.91
C LEU A 15 -3.79 5.84 2.71
N ALA A 16 -3.14 5.01 3.54
CA ALA A 16 -3.82 4.09 4.43
C ALA A 16 -4.69 4.84 5.45
N LEU A 17 -4.20 5.94 6.01
CA LEU A 17 -4.95 6.76 6.98
C LEU A 17 -6.23 7.37 6.39
N LEU A 18 -6.29 7.62 5.07
CA LEU A 18 -7.51 8.10 4.42
C LEU A 18 -8.69 7.13 4.54
N PHE A 19 -8.43 5.84 4.79
CA PHE A 19 -9.49 4.85 5.00
C PHE A 19 -10.29 5.07 6.28
N PHE A 20 -9.77 5.80 7.27
CA PHE A 20 -10.56 6.21 8.44
C PHE A 20 -11.74 7.10 8.05
N TRP A 21 -11.65 7.80 6.92
CA TRP A 21 -12.79 8.54 6.41
C TRP A 21 -13.78 7.56 5.78
N GLN A 22 -14.98 7.47 6.35
CA GLN A 22 -16.09 6.64 5.84
C GLN A 22 -16.75 7.22 4.59
N ASN A 23 -15.94 7.78 3.69
CA ASN A 23 -16.37 8.30 2.41
C ASN A 23 -15.78 7.43 1.30
N ILE A 24 -16.66 6.77 0.55
CA ILE A 24 -16.28 5.87 -0.54
C ILE A 24 -15.42 6.54 -1.61
N TYR A 25 -15.69 7.80 -1.94
CA TYR A 25 -14.92 8.54 -2.94
C TYR A 25 -13.47 8.76 -2.48
N ILE A 26 -13.28 9.06 -1.20
CA ILE A 26 -11.94 9.25 -0.61
C ILE A 26 -11.16 7.93 -0.64
N ARG A 27 -11.80 6.81 -0.29
CA ARG A 27 -11.18 5.48 -0.31
C ARG A 27 -10.77 5.06 -1.71
N ILE A 28 -11.63 5.29 -2.71
CA ILE A 28 -11.33 5.00 -4.11
C ILE A 28 -10.14 5.85 -4.57
N ILE A 29 -10.13 7.15 -4.27
CA ILE A 29 -9.01 8.04 -4.62
C ILE A 29 -7.71 7.54 -3.97
N ALA A 30 -7.75 7.11 -2.70
CA ALA A 30 -6.58 6.56 -2.02
C ALA A 30 -6.04 5.30 -2.72
N ILE A 31 -6.91 4.38 -3.13
CA ILE A 31 -6.50 3.17 -3.88
C ILE A 31 -5.89 3.55 -5.23
N VAL A 32 -6.53 4.46 -5.98
CA VAL A 32 -6.04 4.89 -7.29
C VAL A 32 -4.67 5.55 -7.18
N LEU A 33 -4.47 6.40 -6.17
CA LEU A 33 -3.18 7.02 -5.90
C LEU A 33 -2.11 6.00 -5.50
N ALA A 34 -2.46 5.00 -4.68
CA ALA A 34 -1.55 3.92 -4.32
C ALA A 34 -1.09 3.14 -5.57
N MET A 35 -2.02 2.74 -6.44
CA MET A 35 -1.69 2.05 -7.71
C MET A 35 -0.82 2.90 -8.65
N PHE A 36 -1.08 4.21 -8.70
CA PHE A 36 -0.30 5.12 -9.52
C PHE A 36 1.13 5.29 -8.99
N THR A 37 1.27 5.36 -7.66
CA THR A 37 2.56 5.45 -6.96
C THR A 37 3.44 4.24 -7.28
N ASP A 38 2.90 3.02 -7.18
CA ASP A 38 3.64 1.78 -7.52
C ASP A 38 4.12 1.74 -8.98
N SER A 39 3.28 2.24 -9.90
CA SER A 39 3.61 2.30 -11.32
C SER A 39 4.77 3.26 -11.60
N ILE A 40 4.81 4.38 -10.88
CA ILE A 40 5.88 5.37 -10.96
C ILE A 40 7.18 4.77 -10.42
N ASP A 41 7.16 4.12 -9.25
CA ASP A 41 8.36 3.49 -8.68
C ASP A 41 8.95 2.44 -9.61
N GLY A 42 8.11 1.59 -10.20
CA GLY A 42 8.55 0.59 -11.18
C GLY A 42 9.17 1.23 -12.44
N TYR A 43 8.70 2.40 -12.87
CA TYR A 43 9.30 3.14 -13.97
C TYR A 43 10.67 3.72 -13.60
N PHE A 44 10.78 4.37 -12.43
CA PHE A 44 12.03 4.97 -11.96
C PHE A 44 13.09 3.92 -11.64
N ALA A 45 12.71 2.80 -11.01
CA ALA A 45 13.63 1.69 -10.72
C ALA A 45 14.27 1.13 -12.01
N ARG A 46 13.47 0.96 -13.07
CA ARG A 46 13.94 0.49 -14.38
C ARG A 46 14.84 1.52 -15.08
N LYS A 47 14.49 2.81 -15.01
CA LYS A 47 15.20 3.87 -15.73
C LYS A 47 16.55 4.22 -15.11
N TYR A 48 16.64 4.23 -13.78
CA TYR A 48 17.84 4.73 -13.09
C TYR A 48 18.83 3.65 -12.64
N LYS A 49 18.50 2.35 -12.81
CA LYS A 49 19.29 1.19 -12.30
C LYS A 49 19.73 1.33 -10.83
N SER A 50 19.11 2.25 -10.09
CA SER A 50 19.43 2.60 -8.70
C SER A 50 18.48 1.84 -7.79
N ALA A 51 18.64 0.52 -7.78
CA ALA A 51 17.98 -0.34 -6.80
C ALA A 51 18.80 -0.28 -5.50
N SER A 52 18.28 0.46 -4.51
CA SER A 52 18.80 0.42 -3.15
C SER A 52 18.42 -0.92 -2.51
N LYS A 53 19.38 -1.63 -1.89
CA LYS A 53 19.09 -2.84 -1.12
C LYS A 53 18.00 -2.59 -0.06
N PHE A 54 17.99 -1.40 0.53
CA PHE A 54 17.01 -1.03 1.54
C PHE A 54 15.61 -0.81 0.96
N GLY A 55 15.51 -0.17 -0.22
CA GLY A 55 14.23 0.01 -0.91
C GLY A 55 13.61 -1.32 -1.35
N ALA A 56 14.44 -2.27 -1.80
CA ALA A 56 13.96 -3.61 -2.17
C ALA A 56 13.28 -4.37 -1.01
N TYR A 57 13.61 -4.07 0.25
CA TYR A 57 12.92 -4.63 1.41
C TYR A 57 11.78 -3.74 1.91
N LEU A 58 11.92 -2.42 1.81
CA LEU A 58 10.91 -1.47 2.26
C LEU A 58 9.66 -1.50 1.36
N ASP A 59 9.84 -1.61 0.05
CA ASP A 59 8.75 -1.54 -0.92
C ASP A 59 7.73 -2.70 -0.71
N PRO A 60 8.14 -3.98 -0.55
CA PRO A 60 7.20 -5.06 -0.20
C PRO A 60 6.62 -4.93 1.22
N ALA A 61 7.37 -4.36 2.17
CA ALA A 61 6.89 -4.20 3.54
C ALA A 61 5.77 -3.14 3.63
N MET A 62 5.93 -2.02 2.93
CA MET A 62 4.92 -0.95 2.89
C MET A 62 3.68 -1.34 2.10
N ASP A 63 3.81 -2.20 1.10
CA ASP A 63 2.67 -2.75 0.36
C ASP A 63 1.81 -3.64 1.27
N LYS A 64 2.43 -4.59 1.98
CA LYS A 64 1.75 -5.44 2.97
C LYS A 64 1.11 -4.62 4.10
N PHE A 65 1.81 -3.59 4.57
CA PHE A 65 1.26 -2.67 5.56
C PHE A 65 -0.03 -2.01 5.07
N PHE A 66 -0.04 -1.48 3.85
CA PHE A 66 -1.23 -0.85 3.26
C PHE A 66 -2.41 -1.81 3.18
N VAL A 67 -2.19 -3.02 2.65
CA VAL A 67 -3.25 -4.04 2.52
C VAL A 67 -3.80 -4.44 3.89
N TYR A 68 -2.94 -4.75 4.87
CA TYR A 68 -3.39 -5.14 6.20
C TYR A 68 -4.15 -4.02 6.90
N PHE A 69 -3.73 -2.77 6.72
CA PHE A 69 -4.40 -1.62 7.29
C PHE A 69 -5.82 -1.44 6.72
N VAL A 70 -5.96 -1.54 5.40
CA VAL A 70 -7.26 -1.49 4.72
C VAL A 70 -8.17 -2.62 5.18
N LEU A 71 -7.67 -3.85 5.25
CA LEU A 71 -8.45 -5.00 5.72
C LEU A 71 -8.88 -4.84 7.18
N ALA A 72 -7.99 -4.33 8.04
CA ALA A 72 -8.32 -4.10 9.44
C ALA A 72 -9.46 -3.08 9.60
N ILE A 73 -9.43 -1.97 8.84
CA ILE A 73 -10.52 -0.99 8.87
C ILE A 73 -11.83 -1.59 8.36
N LEU A 74 -11.81 -2.30 7.23
CA LEU A 74 -13.01 -2.92 6.68
C LEU A 74 -13.60 -3.98 7.62
N LEU A 75 -12.76 -4.70 8.36
CA LEU A 75 -13.19 -5.67 9.37
C LEU A 75 -13.83 -4.97 10.57
N LEU A 76 -13.22 -3.88 11.07
CA LEU A 76 -13.77 -3.08 12.18
C LEU A 76 -15.11 -2.43 11.82
N GLU A 77 -15.31 -2.08 10.56
CA GLU A 77 -16.56 -1.51 10.04
C GLU A 77 -17.61 -2.57 9.67
N ASN A 78 -17.31 -3.86 9.87
CA ASN A 78 -18.17 -4.99 9.50
C ASN A 78 -18.52 -5.04 8.00
N HIS A 79 -17.68 -4.44 7.13
CA HIS A 79 -17.83 -4.55 5.68
C HIS A 79 -17.32 -5.88 5.13
N ILE A 80 -16.43 -6.55 5.86
CA ILE A 80 -15.93 -7.89 5.54
C ILE A 80 -16.01 -8.80 6.78
N LEU A 81 -16.16 -10.09 6.55
CA LEU A 81 -16.12 -11.13 7.58
C LEU A 81 -14.67 -11.52 7.89
N LEU A 82 -14.44 -12.03 9.11
CA LEU A 82 -13.12 -12.44 9.56
C LEU A 82 -12.47 -13.48 8.63
N TRP A 83 -13.24 -14.44 8.11
CA TRP A 83 -12.73 -15.44 7.18
C TRP A 83 -12.32 -14.84 5.83
N GLN A 84 -12.97 -13.76 5.37
CA GLN A 84 -12.60 -13.06 4.14
C GLN A 84 -11.27 -12.33 4.31
N ALA A 85 -11.07 -11.69 5.47
CA ALA A 85 -9.78 -11.08 5.83
C ALA A 85 -8.67 -12.14 5.86
N PHE A 86 -8.89 -13.29 6.53
CA PHE A 86 -7.91 -14.38 6.56
C PHE A 86 -7.61 -14.94 5.17
N ALA A 87 -8.63 -15.14 4.33
CA ALA A 87 -8.44 -15.61 2.96
C ALA A 87 -7.56 -14.65 2.14
N MET A 88 -7.80 -13.34 2.25
CA MET A 88 -6.98 -12.34 1.56
C MET A 88 -5.53 -12.30 2.08
N ILE A 89 -5.33 -12.32 3.40
CA ILE A 89 -3.99 -12.35 3.98
C ILE A 89 -3.24 -13.61 3.57
N SER A 90 -3.90 -14.77 3.57
CA SER A 90 -3.29 -16.05 3.16
C SER A 90 -2.86 -16.09 1.69
N ARG A 91 -3.48 -15.28 0.83
CA ARG A 91 -3.14 -15.18 -0.60
C ARG A 91 -1.85 -14.37 -0.82
N ASP A 92 -1.60 -13.37 0.02
CA ASP A 92 -0.46 -12.44 -0.13
C ASP A 92 0.82 -12.92 0.61
N PHE A 93 0.79 -14.13 1.19
CA PHE A 93 1.93 -14.85 1.79
C PHE A 93 2.42 -15.98 0.89
#